data_AF-A0A9P6WT97-F1
#
_entry.id   AF-A0A9P6WT97-F1
#
_cell.length_a   1.000
_cell.length_b   1.000
_cell.length_c   1.000
_cell.angle_alpha   90.00
_cell.angle_beta   90.00
_cell.angle_gamma   90.00
#
_symmetry.space_group_name_H-M   'P 1'
#
loop_
_entity.id
_entity.type
_entity.pdbx_description
1 polymer ?
#
loop_
_entity_poly.entity_id
_entity_poly.type
_entity_poly.pdbx_seq_one_letter_code
_entity_poly.pdbx_strand_id
1 'polypeptide(L)' 'MVRALSKNKQESIKSLVLQNKPYSVIMERIPNLKKSTLSRYANKFSPGKVTANPGRKAVLSVTTVVEQRLIITDIE' A
#
# COMPACT_ATOMS: atom_id res chain seq x y z
N MET A 1 12.99 -16.01 -13.36
CA MET A 1 11.86 -15.28 -13.97
C MET A 1 10.69 -15.25 -12.99
N VAL A 2 10.24 -14.08 -12.51
CA VAL A 2 9.06 -14.00 -11.63
C VAL A 2 7.80 -14.07 -12.50
N ARG A 3 7.00 -15.13 -12.38
CA ARG A 3 5.74 -15.22 -13.11
C ARG A 3 4.73 -14.24 -12.51
N ALA A 4 4.14 -13.40 -13.36
CA ALA A 4 3.06 -12.51 -12.96
C ALA A 4 1.80 -13.32 -12.60
N LEU A 5 1.00 -12.81 -11.67
CA LEU A 5 -0.33 -13.39 -11.38
C LEU A 5 -1.23 -13.31 -12.62
N SER A 6 -2.16 -14.25 -12.76
CA SER A 6 -3.24 -14.16 -13.76
C SER A 6 -4.02 -12.85 -13.61
N LYS A 7 -4.50 -12.26 -14.71
CA LYS A 7 -5.27 -11.00 -14.71
C LYS A 7 -6.39 -10.99 -13.67
N ASN A 8 -7.19 -12.06 -13.59
CA ASN A 8 -8.30 -12.16 -12.62
C ASN A 8 -7.82 -11.99 -11.16
N LYS A 9 -6.76 -12.70 -10.77
CA LYS A 9 -6.16 -12.54 -9.43
C LYS A 9 -5.63 -11.13 -9.18
N GLN A 10 -5.07 -10.48 -10.19
CA GLN A 10 -4.60 -9.09 -10.06
C GLN A 10 -5.76 -8.13 -9.80
N GLU A 11 -6.87 -8.26 -10.54
CA GLU A 11 -8.06 -7.42 -10.35
C GLU A 11 -8.73 -7.66 -9.00
N SER A 12 -8.80 -8.92 -8.53
CA SER A 12 -9.30 -9.22 -7.19
C SER A 12 -8.43 -8.55 -6.10
N ILE A 13 -7.09 -8.63 -6.21
CA ILE A 13 -6.19 -7.94 -5.28
C ILE A 13 -6.41 -6.43 -5.35
N LYS A 14 -6.46 -5.85 -6.55
CA LYS A 14 -6.66 -4.40 -6.76
C LYS A 14 -7.94 -3.94 -6.07
N SER A 15 -9.06 -4.59 -6.34
CA SER A 15 -10.36 -4.22 -5.75
C SER A 15 -10.33 -4.29 -4.22
N LEU A 16 -9.78 -5.37 -3.64
CA LEU A 16 -9.75 -5.54 -2.18
C LEU A 16 -8.77 -4.58 -1.48
N VAL A 17 -7.62 -4.29 -2.10
CA VAL A 17 -6.66 -3.29 -1.59
C VAL A 17 -7.26 -1.90 -1.62
N LEU A 18 -7.96 -1.52 -2.69
CA LEU A 18 -8.62 -0.22 -2.80
C LEU A 18 -9.76 -0.08 -1.78
N GLN A 19 -10.43 -1.18 -1.43
CA GLN A 19 -11.42 -1.26 -0.35
C GLN A 19 -10.81 -1.26 1.07
N ASN A 20 -9.49 -1.06 1.23
CA ASN A 20 -8.78 -1.10 2.52
C ASN A 20 -8.99 -2.41 3.31
N LYS A 21 -9.17 -3.56 2.62
CA LYS A 21 -9.26 -4.85 3.31
C LYS A 21 -7.89 -5.26 3.90
N PRO A 22 -7.85 -5.83 5.10
CA PRO A 22 -6.60 -6.30 5.70
C PRO A 22 -6.04 -7.51 4.94
N TYR A 23 -4.71 -7.70 4.99
CA TYR A 23 -4.04 -8.74 4.21
C TYR A 23 -4.53 -10.16 4.54
N SER A 24 -4.93 -10.45 5.77
CA SER A 24 -5.51 -11.73 6.18
C SER A 24 -6.77 -12.05 5.36
N VAL A 25 -7.73 -11.13 5.34
CA VAL A 25 -8.99 -11.26 4.59
C VAL A 25 -8.75 -11.40 3.08
N ILE A 26 -7.75 -10.69 2.54
CA ILE A 26 -7.40 -10.81 1.12
C ILE A 26 -6.82 -12.20 0.82
N MET A 27 -5.95 -12.70 1.69
CA MET A 27 -5.33 -14.03 1.54
C MET A 27 -6.31 -15.18 1.75
N GLU A 28 -7.33 -15.01 2.60
CA GLU A 28 -8.44 -15.97 2.75
C GLU A 28 -9.29 -16.04 1.47
N ARG A 29 -9.56 -14.89 0.83
CA ARG A 29 -10.35 -14.83 -0.41
C ARG A 29 -9.60 -15.32 -1.64
N ILE A 30 -8.28 -15.20 -1.67
CA ILE A 30 -7.46 -15.54 -2.83
C ILE A 30 -6.54 -16.70 -2.46
N PRO A 31 -6.92 -17.95 -2.76
CA PRO A 31 -6.13 -19.11 -2.38
C PRO A 31 -4.76 -19.07 -3.05
N ASN A 32 -3.77 -19.57 -2.31
CA ASN A 32 -2.35 -19.61 -2.70
C ASN A 32 -1.70 -18.23 -2.91
N LEU A 33 -2.28 -17.15 -2.35
CA LEU A 33 -1.68 -15.83 -2.38
C LEU A 33 -0.66 -15.67 -1.24
N LYS A 34 0.62 -15.55 -1.59
CA LYS A 34 1.68 -15.26 -0.61
C LYS A 34 1.63 -13.79 -0.19
N LYS A 35 1.91 -13.51 1.08
CA LYS A 35 1.99 -12.15 1.66
C LYS A 35 2.96 -11.24 0.89
N SER A 36 4.11 -11.75 0.47
CA SER A 36 5.11 -11.00 -0.32
C SER A 36 4.57 -10.58 -1.69
N THR A 37 3.81 -11.46 -2.34
CA THR A 37 3.11 -11.15 -3.60
C THR A 37 2.04 -10.10 -3.38
N LEU A 38 1.20 -10.26 -2.35
CA LEU A 38 0.19 -9.26 -2.00
C LEU A 38 0.81 -7.90 -1.72
N SER A 39 1.88 -7.83 -0.93
CA SER A 39 2.60 -6.58 -0.64
C SER A 39 3.10 -5.90 -1.91
N ARG A 40 3.68 -6.66 -2.85
CA ARG A 40 4.13 -6.11 -4.14
C ARG A 40 2.98 -5.49 -4.94
N TYR A 41 1.85 -6.18 -5.03
CA TYR A 41 0.68 -5.69 -5.77
C TYR A 41 -0.05 -4.56 -5.04
N ALA A 42 -0.10 -4.58 -3.71
CA ALA A 42 -0.65 -3.49 -2.91
C ALA A 42 0.15 -2.20 -3.11
N ASN A 43 1.49 -2.28 -3.07
CA ASN A 43 2.36 -1.15 -3.40
C ASN A 43 2.17 -0.64 -4.84
N LYS A 44 1.93 -1.56 -5.79
CA LYS A 44 1.67 -1.21 -7.18
C LYS A 44 0.35 -0.45 -7.37
N PHE A 45 -0.71 -0.87 -6.67
CA PHE A 45 -2.07 -0.33 -6.85
C PHE A 45 -2.40 0.82 -5.92
N SER A 46 -1.78 0.88 -4.75
CA SER A 46 -1.96 1.94 -3.75
C SER A 46 -0.60 2.28 -3.13
N PRO A 47 0.29 2.95 -3.89
CA PRO A 47 1.57 3.40 -3.38
C PRO A 47 1.35 4.36 -2.19
N GLY A 48 2.15 4.21 -1.14
CA GLY A 48 2.06 5.03 0.07
C GLY A 48 1.15 4.49 1.19
N LYS A 49 0.24 3.53 0.92
CA LYS A 49 -0.53 2.85 1.99
C LYS A 49 0.24 1.75 2.71
N VAL A 50 1.27 1.22 2.08
CA VAL A 50 2.25 0.39 2.78
C VAL A 50 3.13 1.36 3.56
N THR A 51 2.64 1.77 4.73
CA THR A 51 3.46 2.50 5.70
C THR A 51 4.68 1.62 5.95
N ALA A 52 5.82 2.02 5.38
CA ALA A 52 7.09 1.54 5.88
C ALA A 52 7.06 1.82 7.38
N ASN A 53 7.32 0.79 8.19
CA ASN A 53 7.42 0.95 9.64
C ASN A 53 8.19 2.25 9.97
N PRO A 54 7.82 3.00 11.02
CA PRO A 54 8.31 4.36 11.30
C PRO A 54 9.84 4.59 11.31
N GLY A 55 10.65 3.52 11.23
CA GLY A 55 12.11 3.59 11.11
C GLY A 55 12.68 3.74 9.69
N ARG A 56 11.85 3.77 8.63
CA ARG A 56 12.33 4.03 7.25
C ARG A 56 11.67 5.30 6.71
N LYS A 57 12.41 6.42 6.79
CA LYS A 57 12.02 7.71 6.22
C LYS A 57 11.72 7.56 4.72
N ALA A 58 10.45 7.43 4.36
CA ALA A 58 9.98 7.83 3.04
C ALA A 58 9.67 9.32 3.14
N VAL A 59 10.67 10.17 2.85
CA VAL A 59 10.43 11.58 2.60
C VAL A 59 9.65 11.64 1.29
N LEU A 60 8.32 11.60 1.39
CA LEU A 60 7.43 11.98 0.29
C LEU A 60 7.36 13.51 0.32
N SER A 61 8.31 14.17 -0.32
CA SER A 61 8.18 15.57 -0.69
C SER A 61 7.12 15.65 -1.80
N VAL A 62 5.85 15.67 -1.40
CA VAL A 62 4.75 16.06 -2.27
C VAL A 62 4.74 17.59 -2.28
N THR A 63 5.39 18.19 -3.28
CA THR A 63 5.20 19.61 -3.59
C THR A 63 3.85 19.76 -4.26
N THR A 64 2.77 19.69 -3.50
CA THR A 64 1.50 20.33 -3.86
C THR A 64 1.42 21.58 -3.03
N VAL A 65 1.79 22.70 -3.65
CA VAL A 65 1.54 24.04 -3.11
C VAL A 65 0.03 24.27 -3.15
N VAL A 66 -0.69 23.74 -2.16
CA VAL A 66 -2.06 24.18 -1.83
C VAL A 66 -2.18 24.12 -0.31
N GLU A 67 -1.73 25.21 0.30
CA GLU A 67 -2.32 25.86 1.47
C GLU A 67 -3.05 24.96 2.47
N GLN A 68 -2.32 24.39 3.43
CA GLN A 68 -2.81 24.23 4.81
C GLN A 68 -1.65 24.48 5.79
N ARG A 69 -1.76 25.59 6.52
CA ARG A 69 -0.93 25.92 7.68
C ARG A 69 -1.04 24.78 8.70
N LEU A 70 0.03 24.01 8.89
CA LEU A 70 0.21 23.24 10.12
C LEU A 70 1.34 23.90 10.91
N ILE A 71 0.95 24.55 12.00
CA ILE A 71 1.82 25.13 13.00
C ILE A 71 2.60 23.96 13.63
N ILE A 72 3.92 23.96 13.47
CA ILE A 72 4.81 23.10 14.23
C ILE A 72 5.08 23.86 15.53
N THR A 73 4.46 23.42 16.62
CA THR A 73 4.92 23.80 17.96
C THR A 73 6.07 22.86 18.29
N ASP A 74 7.28 23.43 18.40
CA ASP A 74 8.42 22.82 19.09
C ASP A 74 7.96 22.32 20.47
N ILE A 75 8.32 21.08 20.80
CA ILE A 75 8.33 20.61 22.19
C ILE A 75 9.78 20.79 22.65
N GLU A 76 9.94 21.56 23.73
CA GLU A 76 11.18 21.79 24.48
C GLU A 76 11.99 20.53 24.78
#